data_AF-A0A940P8W1-F1
#
_entry.id   AF-A0A940P8W1-F1
#
_cell.length_a   1.000
_cell.length_b   1.000
_cell.length_c   1.000
_cell.angle_alpha   90.00
_cell.angle_beta   90.00
_cell.angle_gamma   90.00
#
_symmetry.space_group_name_H-M   'P 1'
#
loop_
_entity.id
_entity.type
_entity.pdbx_description
1 polymer ?
#
loop_
_entity_poly.entity_id
_entity_poly.type
_entity_poly.pdbx_seq_one_letter_code
_entity_poly.pdbx_strand_id
1 'polypeptide(L)'
;MKMPSGSELSAFLFKQIHEGICFFQENNQPITLLLGKNGDPHFIKKVEAIYINVIKEQVVELVGDHEEGHHYEILFLAHGVISTVEEWLVTGAKETPTEIAKLIVSSFFKTPIEMLGIKRPTAF
;
A
#
# COMPACT_ATOMS: atom_id res chain seq x y z
N MET A 1 -24.33 5.62 6.08
CA MET A 1 -23.14 6.47 6.24
C MET A 1 -22.91 7.20 4.93
N LYS A 2 -22.59 8.51 4.92
CA LYS A 2 -22.30 9.23 3.67
C LYS A 2 -20.88 8.85 3.24
N MET A 3 -20.68 8.36 2.01
CA MET A 3 -19.34 8.04 1.53
C MET A 3 -18.46 9.31 1.57
N PRO A 4 -17.20 9.21 2.04
CA PRO A 4 -16.27 10.33 2.00
C PRO A 4 -16.03 10.76 0.55
N SER A 5 -15.80 12.06 0.35
CA SER A 5 -15.35 12.59 -0.94
C SER A 5 -13.99 11.99 -1.33
N GLY A 6 -13.68 11.93 -2.63
CA GLY A 6 -12.40 11.38 -3.11
C GLY A 6 -11.18 12.07 -2.50
N SER A 7 -11.27 13.37 -2.17
CA SER A 7 -10.24 14.11 -1.46
C SER A 7 -10.08 13.68 0.00
N GLU A 8 -11.19 13.46 0.71
CA GLU A 8 -11.16 12.98 2.10
C GLU A 8 -10.58 11.57 2.20
N LEU A 9 -10.95 10.69 1.26
CA LEU A 9 -10.40 9.35 1.15
C LEU A 9 -8.88 9.38 0.88
N SER A 10 -8.43 10.21 -0.07
CA SER A 10 -7.00 10.35 -0.36
C SER A 10 -6.19 10.84 0.84
N ALA A 11 -6.73 11.80 1.61
CA ALA A 11 -6.06 12.35 2.79
C ALA A 11 -6.00 11.33 3.93
N PHE A 12 -7.08 10.58 4.14
CA PHE A 12 -7.12 9.49 5.12
C PHE A 12 -6.11 8.40 4.78
N LEU A 13 -6.13 7.88 3.54
CA LEU A 13 -5.19 6.85 3.08
C LEU A 13 -3.74 7.35 3.18
N PHE A 14 -3.48 8.58 2.77
CA PHE A 14 -2.15 9.17 2.86
C PHE A 14 -1.64 9.21 4.29
N LYS A 15 -2.46 9.65 5.24
CA LYS A 15 -2.06 9.67 6.65
C LYS A 15 -1.66 8.29 7.15
N GLN A 16 -2.52 7.28 6.94
CA GLN A 16 -2.29 5.92 7.44
C GLN A 16 -1.05 5.27 6.81
N ILE A 17 -0.93 5.38 5.49
CA ILE A 17 0.22 4.84 4.77
C ILE A 17 1.49 5.57 5.20
N HIS A 18 1.48 6.89 5.26
CA HIS A 18 2.64 7.68 5.64
C HIS A 18 3.14 7.35 7.05
N GLU A 19 2.24 7.21 8.03
CA GLU A 19 2.59 6.77 9.38
C GLU A 19 3.26 5.39 9.39
N GLY A 20 2.73 4.44 8.61
CA GLY A 20 3.36 3.13 8.43
C GLY A 20 4.75 3.21 7.80
N ILE A 21 4.92 4.00 6.74
CA ILE A 21 6.22 4.19 6.08
C ILE A 21 7.24 4.88 7.01
N CYS A 22 6.82 5.88 7.80
CA CYS A 22 7.69 6.47 8.82
C CYS A 22 8.13 5.42 9.85
N PHE A 23 7.21 4.57 10.32
CA PHE A 23 7.56 3.48 11.23
C PHE A 23 8.62 2.55 10.62
N PHE A 24 8.49 2.18 9.35
CA PHE A 24 9.48 1.36 8.65
C PHE A 24 10.85 2.07 8.56
N GLN A 25 10.87 3.38 8.30
CA GLN A 25 12.11 4.15 8.22
C GLN A 25 12.81 4.33 9.56
N GLU A 26 12.06 4.69 10.61
CA GLU A 26 12.59 4.88 11.97
C GLU A 26 13.19 3.59 12.53
N ASN A 27 12.65 2.45 12.10
CA ASN A 27 13.08 1.12 12.52
C ASN A 27 13.85 0.38 11.42
N ASN A 28 14.48 1.09 10.47
CA ASN A 28 15.07 0.51 9.27
C ASN A 28 16.12 -0.59 9.55
N GLN A 29 16.96 -0.44 10.58
CA GLN A 29 17.96 -1.46 10.92
C GLN A 29 17.35 -2.83 11.29
N PRO A 30 16.50 -2.93 12.34
CA PRO A 30 15.87 -4.20 12.69
C PRO A 30 14.93 -4.70 11.60
N ILE A 31 14.26 -3.79 10.88
CA ILE A 31 13.32 -4.15 9.83
C ILE A 31 14.04 -4.71 8.60
N THR A 32 15.15 -4.11 8.16
CA THR A 32 15.97 -4.65 7.07
C THR A 32 16.59 -6.00 7.45
N LEU A 33 16.91 -6.22 8.72
CA LEU A 33 17.35 -7.54 9.20
C LEU A 33 16.24 -8.59 9.06
N LEU A 34 14.99 -8.22 9.29
CA LEU A 34 13.83 -9.12 9.27
C LEU A 34 13.18 -9.27 7.89
N LEU A 35 13.24 -8.24 7.05
CA LEU A 35 12.61 -8.17 5.72
C LEU A 35 13.61 -8.25 4.56
N GLY A 36 14.91 -8.15 4.83
CA GLY A 36 15.92 -8.19 3.77
C GLY A 36 16.08 -9.58 3.14
N LYS A 37 16.97 -9.70 2.16
CA LYS A 37 17.23 -10.93 1.38
C LYS A 37 17.47 -12.21 2.22
N ASN A 38 17.94 -12.06 3.46
CA ASN A 38 18.19 -13.15 4.41
C ASN A 38 17.33 -13.03 5.69
N GLY A 39 16.26 -12.26 5.64
CA GLY A 39 15.34 -12.03 6.76
C GLY A 39 14.46 -13.25 7.07
N ASP A 40 13.48 -13.08 7.94
CA ASP A 40 12.53 -14.14 8.30
C ASP A 40 11.30 -14.09 7.39
N PRO A 41 11.09 -15.08 6.50
CA PRO A 41 9.91 -15.14 5.65
C PRO A 41 8.58 -15.17 6.45
N HIS A 42 8.59 -15.65 7.69
CA HIS A 42 7.40 -15.63 8.55
C HIS A 42 7.07 -14.23 9.07
N PHE A 43 8.08 -13.37 9.20
CA PHE A 43 7.86 -11.98 9.60
C PHE A 43 7.17 -11.20 8.47
N ILE A 44 7.64 -11.35 7.23
CA ILE A 44 6.99 -10.77 6.04
C ILE A 44 5.52 -11.20 6.02
N LYS A 45 5.23 -12.50 6.07
CA LYS A 45 3.85 -13.02 6.05
C LYS A 45 2.96 -12.47 7.17
N LYS A 46 3.51 -12.17 8.35
CA LYS A 46 2.77 -11.53 9.44
C LYS A 46 2.44 -10.08 9.12
N VAL A 47 3.40 -9.33 8.60
CA VAL A 47 3.18 -7.94 8.14
C VAL A 47 2.14 -7.92 7.02
N GLU A 48 2.24 -8.85 6.05
CA GLU A 48 1.28 -9.01 4.97
C GLU A 48 -0.12 -9.29 5.49
N ALA A 49 -0.27 -10.25 6.42
CA ALA A 49 -1.57 -10.59 6.99
C ALA A 49 -2.20 -9.42 7.76
N ILE A 50 -1.39 -8.69 8.54
CA ILE A 50 -1.85 -7.49 9.26
C ILE A 50 -2.32 -6.43 8.25
N TYR A 51 -1.50 -6.15 7.23
CA TYR A 51 -1.82 -5.13 6.24
C TYR A 51 -3.08 -5.49 5.43
N ILE A 52 -3.20 -6.74 4.97
CA ILE A 52 -4.38 -7.23 4.25
C ILE A 52 -5.64 -7.10 5.12
N ASN A 53 -5.55 -7.46 6.41
CA ASN A 53 -6.70 -7.34 7.32
C ASN A 53 -7.10 -5.88 7.51
N VAL A 54 -6.13 -4.99 7.74
CA VAL A 54 -6.39 -3.55 7.87
C VAL A 54 -7.02 -2.97 6.60
N ILE A 55 -6.53 -3.35 5.42
CA ILE A 55 -7.12 -2.90 4.16
C ILE A 55 -8.53 -3.45 3.98
N LYS A 56 -8.78 -4.73 4.29
CA LYS A 56 -10.13 -5.30 4.22
C LYS A 56 -11.10 -4.54 5.13
N GLU A 57 -10.73 -4.31 6.38
CA GLU A 57 -11.55 -3.57 7.35
C GLU A 57 -11.84 -2.14 6.86
N GLN A 58 -10.81 -1.41 6.42
CA GLN A 58 -10.98 -0.03 5.92
C GLN A 58 -11.76 0.03 4.62
N VAL A 59 -11.54 -0.92 3.70
CA VAL A 59 -12.28 -1.00 2.43
C VAL A 59 -13.75 -1.32 2.72
N VAL A 60 -14.06 -2.26 3.62
CA VAL A 60 -15.44 -2.54 4.05
C VAL A 60 -16.12 -1.30 4.62
N GLU A 61 -15.43 -0.51 5.45
CA GLU A 61 -15.95 0.76 5.96
C GLU A 61 -16.20 1.80 4.86
N LEU A 62 -15.40 1.77 3.77
CA LEU A 62 -15.40 2.79 2.71
C LEU A 62 -16.36 2.49 1.55
N VAL A 63 -16.41 1.25 1.07
CA VAL A 63 -17.26 0.83 -0.06
C VAL A 63 -18.52 0.08 0.37
N GLY A 64 -18.68 -0.23 1.66
CA GLY A 64 -19.79 -1.03 2.17
C GLY A 64 -19.57 -2.53 1.96
N ASP A 65 -20.54 -3.33 2.43
CA ASP A 65 -20.51 -4.81 2.46
C ASP A 65 -20.65 -5.43 1.05
N HIS A 66 -19.71 -5.11 0.17
CA HIS A 66 -19.54 -5.66 -1.17
C HIS A 66 -18.40 -6.70 -1.21
N GLU A 67 -18.06 -7.29 -0.06
CA GLU A 67 -16.92 -8.21 0.11
C GLU A 67 -16.92 -9.39 -0.86
N GLU A 68 -18.10 -9.90 -1.26
CA GLU A 68 -18.21 -11.12 -2.07
C GLU A 68 -17.64 -10.96 -3.49
N GLY A 69 -17.36 -9.74 -3.97
CA GLY A 69 -16.93 -9.49 -5.35
C GLY A 69 -15.48 -9.07 -5.57
N HIS A 70 -14.75 -8.63 -4.53
CA HIS A 70 -13.49 -7.87 -4.71
C HIS A 70 -12.27 -8.47 -4.00
N HIS A 71 -12.34 -9.75 -3.63
CA HIS A 71 -11.29 -10.42 -2.86
C HIS A 71 -9.91 -10.36 -3.54
N TYR A 72 -9.85 -10.67 -4.83
CA TYR A 72 -8.58 -10.74 -5.55
C TYR A 72 -8.02 -9.35 -5.87
N GLU A 73 -8.88 -8.35 -6.07
CA GLU A 73 -8.50 -6.96 -6.27
C GLU A 73 -7.88 -6.38 -5.00
N ILE A 74 -8.49 -6.66 -3.84
CA ILE A 74 -7.93 -6.27 -2.54
C ILE A 74 -6.56 -6.93 -2.33
N LEU A 75 -6.43 -8.23 -2.62
CA LEU A 75 -5.15 -8.93 -2.54
C LEU A 75 -4.10 -8.36 -3.50
N PHE A 76 -4.49 -8.04 -4.74
CA PHE A 76 -3.60 -7.46 -5.74
C PHE A 76 -3.05 -6.11 -5.28
N LEU A 77 -3.94 -5.21 -4.84
CA LEU A 77 -3.53 -3.91 -4.31
C LEU A 77 -2.63 -4.07 -3.08
N ALA A 78 -3.00 -4.96 -2.15
CA ALA A 78 -2.25 -5.16 -0.93
C ALA A 78 -0.82 -5.66 -1.21
N HIS A 79 -0.67 -6.70 -2.01
CA HIS A 79 0.65 -7.23 -2.38
C HIS A 79 1.48 -6.22 -3.16
N GLY A 80 0.87 -5.38 -3.99
CA GLY A 80 1.56 -4.27 -4.65
C GLY A 80 2.20 -3.30 -3.65
N VAL A 81 1.48 -2.94 -2.59
CA VAL A 81 2.02 -2.09 -1.52
C VAL A 81 3.14 -2.78 -0.76
N ILE A 82 2.94 -4.01 -0.32
CA ILE A 82 3.95 -4.79 0.42
C ILE A 82 5.25 -4.89 -0.38
N SER A 83 5.17 -5.30 -1.64
CA SER A 83 6.34 -5.46 -2.51
C SER A 83 7.07 -4.13 -2.73
N THR A 84 6.32 -3.02 -2.80
CA THR A 84 6.90 -1.68 -2.92
C THR A 84 7.69 -1.30 -1.67
N VAL A 85 7.15 -1.57 -0.49
CA VAL A 85 7.83 -1.28 0.79
C VAL A 85 9.06 -2.17 0.98
N GLU A 86 8.97 -3.45 0.61
CA GLU A 86 10.10 -4.38 0.65
C GLU A 86 11.26 -3.89 -0.23
N GLU A 87 10.98 -3.59 -1.51
CA GLU A 87 11.99 -3.08 -2.44
C GLU A 87 12.59 -1.75 -1.97
N TRP A 88 11.75 -0.83 -1.48
CA TRP A 88 12.21 0.44 -0.92
C TRP A 88 13.18 0.24 0.25
N LEU A 89 12.88 -0.66 1.18
CA LEU A 89 13.77 -0.97 2.31
C LEU A 89 15.07 -1.63 1.86
N VAL A 90 15.00 -2.64 1.00
CA VAL A 90 16.17 -3.40 0.51
C VAL A 90 17.11 -2.53 -0.32
N THR A 91 16.59 -1.54 -1.04
CA THR A 91 17.39 -0.58 -1.80
C THR A 91 17.96 0.57 -0.97
N GLY A 92 17.77 0.53 0.35
CA GLY A 92 18.33 1.48 1.31
C GLY A 92 17.44 2.67 1.62
N ALA A 93 16.14 2.56 1.35
CA ALA A 93 15.12 3.59 1.62
C ALA A 93 15.52 4.97 1.06
N LYS A 94 15.85 5.02 -0.24
CA LYS A 94 16.40 6.22 -0.90
C LYS A 94 15.38 7.36 -1.00
N GLU A 95 14.14 7.03 -1.33
CA GLU A 95 13.01 7.93 -1.35
C GLU A 95 12.55 8.26 0.08
N THR A 96 12.04 9.46 0.29
CA THR A 96 11.46 9.88 1.57
C THR A 96 10.14 9.15 1.86
N PRO A 97 9.73 9.03 3.13
CA PRO A 97 8.42 8.46 3.48
C PRO A 97 7.26 9.13 2.77
N THR A 98 7.35 10.44 2.57
CA THR A 98 6.35 11.22 1.86
C THR A 98 6.25 10.81 0.39
N GLU A 99 7.37 10.56 -0.29
CA GLU A 99 7.39 10.15 -1.70
C GLU A 99 6.79 8.74 -1.88
N ILE A 100 7.19 7.79 -1.04
CA ILE A 100 6.66 6.42 -1.06
C ILE A 100 5.16 6.40 -0.72
N ALA A 101 4.74 7.13 0.31
CA ALA A 101 3.33 7.22 0.66
C ALA A 101 2.49 7.84 -0.46
N LYS A 102 2.99 8.89 -1.14
CA LYS A 102 2.31 9.46 -2.31
C LYS A 102 2.20 8.45 -3.46
N LEU A 103 3.26 7.70 -3.74
CA LEU A 103 3.26 6.66 -4.78
C LEU A 103 2.21 5.60 -4.48
N ILE A 104 2.21 5.06 -3.26
CA ILE A 104 1.25 4.04 -2.82
C ILE A 104 -0.18 4.59 -2.87
N VAL A 105 -0.46 5.76 -2.30
CA VAL A 105 -1.81 6.35 -2.35
C VAL A 105 -2.26 6.58 -3.79
N SER A 106 -1.36 7.00 -4.67
CA SER A 106 -1.72 7.24 -6.07
C SER A 106 -2.14 5.97 -6.82
N SER A 107 -1.67 4.78 -6.40
CA SER A 107 -2.05 3.51 -7.03
C SER A 107 -3.50 3.11 -6.80
N PHE A 108 -4.14 3.66 -5.75
CA PHE A 108 -5.57 3.46 -5.49
C PHE A 108 -6.46 4.25 -6.46
N PHE A 109 -5.93 5.28 -7.12
CA PHE A 109 -6.73 6.20 -7.95
C PHE A 109 -6.28 6.24 -9.41
N LYS A 110 -5.10 5.71 -9.71
CA LYS A 110 -4.54 5.66 -11.06
C LYS A 110 -4.50 4.22 -11.53
N THR A 111 -4.80 4.02 -12.81
CA THR A 111 -4.50 2.75 -13.48
C THR A 111 -2.98 2.52 -13.53
N PRO A 112 -2.51 1.27 -13.65
CA PRO A 112 -1.08 0.98 -13.77
C PRO A 112 -0.38 1.77 -14.89
N ILE A 113 -1.06 2.01 -16.01
CA ILE A 113 -0.54 2.76 -17.16
C ILE A 113 -0.38 4.26 -16.81
N GLU A 114 -1.36 4.84 -16.13
CA GLU A 114 -1.31 6.24 -15.68
C GLU A 114 -0.23 6.46 -14.61
N MET A 115 0.04 5.47 -13.76
CA MET A 115 1.15 5.52 -12.80
C MET A 115 2.51 5.61 -13.50
N LEU A 116 2.66 4.97 -14.66
CA LEU A 116 3.88 5.01 -15.48
C LEU A 116 3.97 6.27 -16.37
N GLY A 117 3.03 7.22 -16.23
CA GLY A 117 3.00 8.44 -17.04
C GLY A 117 2.54 8.22 -18.48
N ILE A 118 1.97 7.05 -18.79
CA ILE A 118 1.48 6.71 -20.12
C ILE A 118 0.01 7.14 -20.20
N LYS A 119 -0.36 7.84 -21.28
CA LYS A 119 -1.77 8.18 -21.54
C LYS A 119 -2.53 6.90 -21.86
N ARG A 120 -3.72 6.74 -21.26
CA ARG A 120 -4.59 5.58 -21.47
C ARG A 120 -4.77 5.33 -22.97
N PRO A 121 -4.44 4.13 -23.50
CA PRO A 121 -4.72 3.80 -24.89
C PRO A 121 -6.21 3.96 -25.15
N THR A 122 -6.56 4.64 -26.23
CA THR A 122 -7.95 4.72 -26.71
C THR A 122 -8.35 3.38 -27.34
N ALA A 123 -8.42 2.31 -26.55
CA ALA A 123 -9.17 1.07 -26.83
C ALA A 123 -8.75 -0.06 -25.88
N PHE A 124 -9.70 -0.53 -25.09
CA PHE A 124 -10.11 -1.94 -25.03
C PHE A 124 -11.64 -1.95 -24.88
#